data_AF-A0A7C4XWB3-F1
#
_entry.id   AF-A0A7C4XWB3-F1
#
_cell.length_a   1.000
_cell.length_b   1.000
_cell.length_c   1.000
_cell.angle_alpha   90.00
_cell.angle_beta   90.00
_cell.angle_gamma   90.00
#
_symmetry.space_group_name_H-M   'P 1'
#
loop_
_entity.id
_entity.type
_entity.pdbx_description
1 polymer ?
#
loop_
_entity_poly.entity_id
_entity_poly.type
_entity_poly.pdbx_seq_one_letter_code
_entity_poly.pdbx_strand_id
1 'polypeptide(L)'
;MLKREKKRERELAMERIVYLIERAEKFKEVDYELSRRYVELAWKISTRYRVRIPRELKMRFCKNCLYPYKAGNFRVRINKSAVIVTCLNCMNVKRYQLRDKNVGRA
;
A
#
# COMPACT_ATOMS: atom_id res chain seq x y z
N MET A 1 -16.59 29.12 -12.63
CA MET A 1 -15.56 28.10 -12.32
C MET A 1 -15.61 27.79 -10.83
N LEU A 2 -16.00 26.57 -10.43
CA LEU A 2 -15.95 26.16 -9.03
C LEU A 2 -14.48 26.03 -8.60
N LYS A 3 -14.09 26.76 -7.54
CA LYS A 3 -12.73 26.75 -7.00
C LYS A 3 -12.47 25.38 -6.38
N ARG A 4 -11.49 24.63 -6.91
CA ARG A 4 -11.14 23.31 -6.38
C ARG A 4 -10.58 23.42 -4.97
N GLU A 5 -11.26 22.81 -4.01
CA GLU A 5 -10.79 22.67 -2.63
C GLU A 5 -9.77 21.53 -2.54
N LYS A 6 -8.50 21.83 -2.82
CA LYS A 6 -7.42 20.84 -2.84
C LYS A 6 -7.30 20.01 -1.56
N LYS A 7 -7.66 20.57 -0.40
CA LYS A 7 -7.65 19.87 0.89
C LYS A 7 -8.71 18.76 0.92
N ARG A 8 -9.95 19.13 0.61
CA ARG A 8 -11.09 18.21 0.55
C ARG A 8 -10.89 17.11 -0.51
N GLU A 9 -10.32 17.46 -1.67
CA GLU A 9 -9.96 16.47 -2.69
C GLU A 9 -8.95 15.43 -2.18
N ARG A 10 -7.96 15.85 -1.39
CA ARG A 10 -6.96 14.94 -0.79
C ARG A 10 -7.56 14.06 0.30
N GLU A 11 -8.46 14.59 1.11
CA GLU A 11 -9.18 13.84 2.15
C GLU A 11 -10.04 12.74 1.51
N LEU A 12 -10.86 13.11 0.52
CA LEU A 12 -11.68 12.14 -0.24
C LEU A 12 -10.83 11.11 -0.98
N ALA A 13 -9.70 11.53 -1.57
CA ALA A 13 -8.78 10.61 -2.22
C ALA A 13 -8.18 9.62 -1.21
N MET A 14 -7.85 10.08 0.00
CA MET A 14 -7.34 9.25 1.08
C MET A 14 -8.37 8.21 1.52
N GLU A 15 -9.61 8.63 1.81
CA GLU A 15 -10.71 7.73 2.14
C GLU A 15 -10.92 6.66 1.06
N ARG A 16 -10.90 7.09 -0.22
CA ARG A 16 -11.08 6.18 -1.35
C ARG A 16 -9.96 5.16 -1.47
N ILE A 17 -8.71 5.57 -1.24
CA ILE A 17 -7.55 4.67 -1.23
C ILE A 17 -7.70 3.62 -0.15
N VAL A 18 -8.07 4.02 1.08
CA VAL A 18 -8.26 3.11 2.21
C VAL A 18 -9.32 2.07 1.85
N TYR A 19 -10.49 2.52 1.41
CA TYR A 19 -11.59 1.65 1.03
C TYR A 19 -11.20 0.64 -0.07
N LEU A 20 -10.49 1.09 -1.11
CA LEU A 20 -10.07 0.22 -2.21
C LEU A 20 -9.07 -0.84 -1.75
N ILE A 21 -8.10 -0.50 -0.90
CA ILE A 21 -7.12 -1.47 -0.41
C ILE A 21 -7.78 -2.49 0.53
N GLU A 22 -8.75 -2.07 1.35
CA GLU A 22 -9.53 -3.00 2.16
C GLU A 22 -10.39 -3.96 1.33
N ARG A 23 -11.00 -3.48 0.24
CA ARG A 23 -11.69 -4.33 -0.72
C ARG A 23 -10.72 -5.30 -1.40
N ALA A 24 -9.54 -4.82 -1.80
CA ALA A 24 -8.50 -5.70 -2.35
C ALA A 24 -8.18 -6.86 -1.39
N GLU A 25 -8.04 -6.57 -0.10
CA GLU A 25 -7.77 -7.59 0.92
C GLU A 25 -8.89 -8.63 1.03
N LYS A 26 -10.15 -8.19 0.99
CA LYS A 26 -11.33 -9.09 1.08
C LYS A 26 -11.46 -9.99 -0.15
N PHE A 27 -11.16 -9.47 -1.33
CA PHE A 27 -11.37 -10.20 -2.58
C PHE A 27 -10.14 -11.01 -3.03
N LYS A 28 -8.97 -10.85 -2.42
CA LYS A 28 -7.73 -11.51 -2.89
C LYS A 28 -7.80 -13.05 -2.96
N GLU A 29 -8.63 -13.67 -2.12
CA GLU A 29 -8.83 -15.12 -2.10
C GLU A 29 -9.99 -15.57 -3.00
N VAL A 30 -10.94 -14.68 -3.29
CA VAL A 30 -12.18 -14.98 -4.05
C VAL A 30 -12.01 -14.64 -5.53
N ASP A 31 -11.58 -13.42 -5.83
CA ASP A 31 -11.33 -12.91 -7.17
C ASP A 31 -10.05 -12.07 -7.16
N TYR A 32 -8.97 -12.72 -7.61
CA TYR A 32 -7.65 -12.13 -7.57
C TYR A 32 -7.48 -10.97 -8.55
N GLU A 33 -8.09 -11.05 -9.74
CA GLU A 33 -8.00 -10.01 -10.75
C GLU A 33 -8.72 -8.74 -10.28
N LEU A 34 -9.89 -8.90 -9.66
CA LEU A 34 -10.60 -7.80 -9.03
C LEU A 34 -9.80 -7.18 -7.88
N SER A 35 -9.16 -8.00 -7.04
CA SER A 35 -8.27 -7.53 -5.97
C SER A 35 -7.12 -6.69 -6.53
N ARG A 36 -6.45 -7.17 -7.58
CA ARG A 36 -5.38 -6.44 -8.26
C ARG A 36 -5.89 -5.11 -8.84
N ARG A 37 -7.05 -5.11 -9.48
CA ARG A 37 -7.69 -3.90 -10.03
C ARG A 37 -7.96 -2.86 -8.94
N TYR A 38 -8.39 -3.26 -7.75
CA TYR A 38 -8.56 -2.34 -6.63
C TYR A 38 -7.24 -1.69 -6.19
N VAL A 39 -6.15 -2.46 -6.10
CA VAL A 39 -4.81 -1.92 -5.78
C VAL A 39 -4.34 -0.94 -6.86
N GLU A 40 -4.55 -1.27 -8.14
CA GLU A 40 -4.21 -0.40 -9.27
C GLU A 40 -4.96 0.93 -9.21
N LEU A 41 -6.26 0.91 -8.89
CA LEU A 41 -7.06 2.13 -8.72
C LEU A 41 -6.57 2.95 -7.53
N ALA A 42 -6.30 2.31 -6.39
CA ALA A 42 -5.76 3.00 -5.21
C ALA A 42 -4.40 3.66 -5.53
N TRP A 43 -3.54 2.99 -6.28
CA TRP A 43 -2.25 3.52 -6.72
C TRP A 43 -2.42 4.73 -7.65
N LYS A 44 -3.31 4.64 -8.65
CA LYS A 44 -3.62 5.75 -9.58
C LYS A 44 -4.17 6.98 -8.85
N ILE A 45 -5.02 6.80 -7.84
CA ILE A 45 -5.55 7.90 -7.02
C ILE A 45 -4.43 8.52 -6.19
N SER A 46 -3.60 7.70 -5.54
CA SER A 46 -2.47 8.15 -4.74
C SER A 46 -1.51 9.03 -5.54
N THR A 47 -1.14 8.61 -6.75
CA THR A 47 -0.22 9.38 -7.60
C THR A 47 -0.88 10.65 -8.16
N ARG A 48 -2.14 10.58 -8.60
CA ARG A 48 -2.89 11.73 -9.14
C ARG A 48 -3.06 12.85 -8.11
N TYR A 49 -3.47 12.52 -6.89
CA TYR A 49 -3.73 13.52 -5.83
C TYR A 49 -2.52 13.76 -4.93
N ARG A 50 -1.39 13.09 -5.19
CA ARG A 50 -0.15 13.13 -4.37
C ARG A 50 -0.42 12.80 -2.90
N VAL A 51 -1.34 11.87 -2.65
CA VAL A 51 -1.70 11.41 -1.31
C VAL A 51 -0.84 10.21 -0.94
N ARG A 52 -0.19 10.28 0.22
CA ARG A 52 0.66 9.19 0.71
C ARG A 52 -0.21 8.08 1.30
N ILE A 53 -0.20 6.91 0.66
CA ILE A 53 -0.83 5.71 1.25
C ILE A 53 -0.16 5.39 2.60
N PRO A 54 -0.94 5.13 3.68
CA PRO A 54 -0.45 4.72 4.99
C PRO A 54 0.50 3.54 4.93
N ARG A 55 1.38 3.44 5.93
CA ARG A 55 2.39 2.38 6.02
C ARG A 55 1.74 1.00 6.05
N GLU A 56 0.72 0.81 6.88
CA GLU A 56 -0.01 -0.45 7.05
C GLU A 56 -0.61 -0.94 5.73
N LEU A 57 -1.28 -0.05 4.99
CA LEU A 57 -1.87 -0.37 3.70
C LEU A 57 -0.83 -0.64 2.62
N LYS A 58 0.29 0.10 2.62
CA LYS A 58 1.43 -0.14 1.71
C LYS A 58 2.12 -1.49 1.92
N MET A 59 1.93 -2.12 3.08
CA MET A 59 2.48 -3.45 3.39
C MET A 59 1.64 -4.58 2.82
N ARG A 60 0.38 -4.34 2.43
CA ARG A 60 -0.54 -5.36 1.89
C ARG A 60 -0.31 -5.71 0.42
N PHE A 61 0.49 -4.92 -0.32
CA PHE A 61 0.75 -5.16 -1.73
C PHE A 61 2.18 -4.79 -2.16
N CYS A 62 2.62 -5.37 -3.28
CA CYS A 62 3.88 -5.02 -3.92
C CYS A 62 3.74 -3.69 -4.67
N LYS A 63 4.60 -2.71 -4.39
CA LYS A 63 4.57 -1.41 -5.10
C LYS A 63 5.04 -1.52 -6.57
N ASN A 64 5.83 -2.55 -6.88
CA ASN A 64 6.41 -2.72 -8.21
C ASN A 64 5.39 -3.32 -9.19
N CYS A 65 4.93 -4.55 -8.92
CA CYS A 65 3.98 -5.25 -9.78
C CYS A 65 2.50 -5.08 -9.37
N LEU A 66 2.21 -4.25 -8.36
CA LEU A 66 0.87 -4.01 -7.82
C LEU A 66 0.14 -5.26 -7.30
N TYR A 67 0.86 -6.37 -7.12
CA TYR A 67 0.37 -7.64 -6.61
C TYR A 67 -0.15 -7.51 -5.17
N PRO A 68 -1.47 -7.67 -4.90
CA PRO A 68 -1.97 -7.89 -3.54
C PRO A 68 -1.33 -9.16 -2.97
N TYR A 69 -0.72 -9.06 -1.78
CA TYR A 69 -0.03 -10.20 -1.18
C TYR A 69 -1.04 -11.28 -0.75
N LYS A 70 -1.11 -12.33 -1.57
CA LYS A 70 -1.79 -13.60 -1.27
C LYS A 70 -0.86 -14.56 -0.55
N ALA A 71 -1.41 -15.46 0.27
CA ALA A 71 -0.63 -16.50 0.95
C ALA A 71 0.29 -17.25 -0.03
N GLY A 72 1.53 -17.53 0.40
CA GLY A 72 2.52 -18.25 -0.40
C GLY A 72 3.33 -17.40 -1.42
N ASN A 73 2.88 -16.18 -1.77
CA ASN A 73 3.52 -15.37 -2.82
C ASN A 73 4.34 -14.17 -2.30
N PHE A 74 4.68 -14.18 -1.02
CA PHE A 74 5.60 -13.23 -0.41
C PHE A 74 6.38 -13.90 0.73
N ARG A 75 7.59 -13.38 0.97
CA ARG A 75 8.46 -13.84 2.05
C ARG A 75 8.70 -12.68 3.01
N VAL A 76 8.40 -12.90 4.29
CA VAL A 76 8.69 -11.94 5.36
C VAL A 76 9.90 -12.44 6.14
N ARG A 77 10.91 -11.59 6.30
CA ARG A 77 12.04 -11.79 7.21
C ARG A 77 12.05 -10.67 8.24
N ILE A 78 12.12 -11.03 9.51
CA ILE A 78 12.21 -10.07 10.61
C ILE A 78 13.65 -10.08 11.10
N ASN A 79 14.31 -8.93 10.96
CA ASN A 79 15.61 -8.67 11.58
C ASN A 79 15.41 -7.75 12.79
N LYS A 80 16.40 -7.67 13.68
CA LYS A 80 16.36 -6.84 14.92
C LYS A 80 15.90 -5.39 14.70
N SER A 81 16.11 -4.82 13.53
CA SER A 81 15.80 -3.41 13.23
C SER A 81 14.78 -3.19 12.10
N ALA A 82 14.38 -4.23 11.37
CA ALA A 82 13.55 -4.07 10.17
C ALA A 82 12.77 -5.34 9.79
N VAL A 83 11.58 -5.12 9.24
CA VAL A 83 10.78 -6.11 8.53
C VAL A 83 11.11 -6.02 7.05
N ILE A 84 11.61 -7.10 6.49
CA ILE A 84 11.95 -7.22 5.08
C ILE A 84 10.87 -8.06 4.40
N VAL A 85 10.14 -7.46 3.45
CA VAL A 85 9.09 -8.11 2.68
C VAL A 85 9.59 -8.28 1.25
N THR A 86 9.71 -9.53 0.80
CA THR A 86 10.09 -9.88 -0.57
C THR A 86 8.86 -10.37 -1.31
N CYS A 87 8.54 -9.74 -2.44
CA CYS A 87 7.49 -10.21 -3.34
C CYS A 87 8.06 -11.38 -4.16
N LEU A 88 7.44 -12.57 -4.09
CA LEU A 88 7.93 -13.73 -4.86
C LEU A 88 7.49 -13.67 -6.33
N ASN A 89 6.51 -12.82 -6.67
CA ASN A 89 6.06 -12.63 -8.05
C ASN A 89 7.02 -11.78 -8.91
N CYS A 90 7.65 -10.74 -8.34
CA CYS A 90 8.57 -9.86 -9.09
C CYS A 90 9.95 -9.68 -8.43
N MET A 91 10.23 -10.46 -7.38
CA MET A 91 11.46 -10.43 -6.58
C MET A 91 11.77 -9.09 -5.89
N ASN A 92 10.89 -8.09 -5.97
CA ASN A 92 11.09 -6.80 -5.33
C ASN A 92 11.14 -6.91 -3.80
N VAL A 93 12.15 -6.30 -3.20
CA VAL A 93 12.40 -6.32 -1.75
C VAL A 93 12.08 -4.95 -1.15
N LYS A 94 11.14 -4.92 -0.19
CA LYS A 94 10.86 -3.73 0.63
C LYS A 94 11.39 -3.94 2.05
N ARG A 95 11.94 -2.88 2.64
CA ARG A 95 12.40 -2.86 4.03
C ARG A 95 11.61 -1.82 4.82
N TYR A 96 11.02 -2.25 5.92
CA TYR A 96 10.26 -1.42 6.85
C TYR A 96 10.99 -1.39 8.19
N GLN A 97 11.58 -0.26 8.55
CA GLN A 97 12.29 -0.12 9.82
C GLN A 97 11.30 -0.19 10.99
N LEU A 98 11.63 -0.98 12.01
CA LEU A 98 10.79 -1.13 13.22
C LEU A 98 10.96 0.04 14.18
N ARG A 99 12.15 0.64 14.22
CA ARG A 99 12.40 1.87 14.98
C ARG A 99 12.05 3.08 14.13
N ASP A 100 11.27 3.98 14.70
CA ASP A 100 11.16 5.34 14.17
C ASP A 100 12.53 6.01 14.26
N LYS A 101 12.96 6.63 13.16
CA LYS A 101 14.20 7.42 13.10
C LYS A 101 14.21 8.63 14.06
N ASN A 102 13.11 8.86 14.78
CA ASN A 102 12.91 9.99 15.68
C ASN A 102 12.98 9.61 17.18
N VAL A 103 13.09 8.34 17.56
CA VAL A 103 13.13 7.90 18.98
C VAL A 103 14.58 7.83 19.53
N GLY A 104 15.46 8.69 19.02
CA GLY A 104 16.87 8.72 19.44
C GLY A 104 17.62 9.98 19.04
N ARG A 105 16.89 11.07 18.78
CA ARG A 105 17.46 12.41 18.67
C ARG A 105 17.03 13.19 19.92
N ALA A 106 17.66 12.84 21.03
CA ALA A 106 17.71 13.63 22.26
C ALA A 106 19.19 13.76 22.61
#